data_AF-A0A935HXC3-F1
#
_entry.id   AF-A0A935HXC3-F1
#
_cell.length_a   1.000
_cell.length_b   1.000
_cell.length_c   1.000
_cell.angle_alpha   90.00
_cell.angle_beta   90.00
_cell.angle_gamma   90.00
#
_symmetry.space_group_name_H-M   'P 1'
#
loop_
_entity.id
_entity.type
_entity.pdbx_description
1 polymer ?
#
loop_
_entity_poly.entity_id
_entity_poly.type
_entity_poly.pdbx_seq_one_letter_code
_entity_poly.pdbx_strand_id
1 'polypeptide(L)'
;MEKKDKKDGLFKIIARFFKYNLKAVFVVIFFICLISFAVFGNKGLLQRIKLESEKKDLETQLENEFKKTKELQTEIEELKSSDTKLEKVAREKYGMTKDGEKIYKIIIDTTK
;
A
#
# COMPACT_ATOMS: atom_id res chain seq x y z
N MET A 1 26.53 -33.08 20.61
CA MET A 1 27.89 -32.52 20.42
C MET A 1 28.43 -32.71 18.99
N GLU A 2 27.83 -33.61 18.18
CA GLU A 2 28.30 -34.03 16.85
C GLU A 2 28.23 -32.97 15.72
N LYS A 3 27.31 -32.00 15.78
CA LYS A 3 27.16 -30.97 14.72
C LYS A 3 28.32 -29.95 14.68
N LYS A 4 29.09 -29.80 15.76
CA LYS A 4 30.15 -28.78 15.87
C LYS A 4 31.42 -29.22 15.13
N ASP A 5 31.87 -30.46 15.37
CA ASP A 5 33.02 -31.06 14.68
C ASP A 5 32.85 -31.11 13.15
N LYS A 6 31.64 -31.42 12.67
CA LYS A 6 31.36 -31.47 11.23
C LYS A 6 31.49 -30.09 10.58
N LYS A 7 31.08 -29.03 11.30
CA LYS A 7 31.19 -27.64 10.83
C LYS A 7 32.65 -27.18 10.80
N ASP A 8 33.44 -27.56 11.81
CA ASP A 8 34.85 -27.22 11.91
C ASP A 8 35.70 -27.94 10.83
N GLY A 9 35.36 -29.18 10.49
CA GLY A 9 35.96 -29.91 9.37
C GLY A 9 35.65 -29.27 8.02
N LEU A 10 34.40 -28.85 7.79
CA LEU A 10 33.99 -28.14 6.56
C LEU A 10 34.72 -26.81 6.42
N PHE A 11 34.85 -26.02 7.49
CA PHE A 11 35.58 -24.75 7.47
C PHE A 11 37.06 -24.94 7.14
N LYS A 12 37.71 -25.98 7.67
CA LYS A 12 39.12 -26.28 7.36
C LYS A 12 39.32 -26.65 5.88
N ILE A 13 38.38 -27.39 5.29
CA ILE A 13 38.42 -27.73 3.86
C ILE A 13 38.27 -26.46 3.02
N ILE A 14 37.24 -25.64 3.32
CA ILE A 14 36.98 -24.36 2.63
C ILE A 14 38.19 -23.43 2.75
N ALA A 15 38.75 -23.23 3.95
CA ALA A 15 39.91 -22.37 4.17
C ALA A 15 41.16 -22.85 3.42
N ARG A 16 41.36 -24.17 3.32
CA ARG A 16 42.48 -24.76 2.57
C ARG A 16 42.30 -24.52 1.07
N PHE A 17 41.11 -24.70 0.52
CA PHE A 17 40.80 -24.37 -0.88
C PHE A 17 40.99 -22.89 -1.21
N PHE A 18 40.56 -21.99 -0.31
CA PHE A 18 40.76 -20.54 -0.45
C PHE A 18 42.24 -20.15 -0.44
N LYS A 19 43.06 -20.79 0.40
CA LYS A 19 44.50 -20.51 0.51
C LYS A 19 45.29 -20.90 -0.76
N TYR A 20 44.93 -22.01 -1.41
CA TYR A 20 45.65 -22.49 -2.60
C TYR A 20 45.14 -21.91 -3.93
N ASN A 21 43.91 -21.40 -3.98
CA ASN A 21 43.28 -20.91 -5.22
C ASN A 21 42.78 -19.46 -5.11
N LEU A 22 43.61 -18.56 -4.57
CA LEU A 22 43.26 -17.16 -4.31
C LEU A 22 42.70 -16.44 -5.55
N LYS A 23 43.27 -16.70 -6.75
CA LYS A 23 42.77 -16.11 -8.01
C LYS A 23 41.35 -16.57 -8.36
N ALA A 24 41.04 -17.86 -8.17
CA ALA A 24 39.70 -18.39 -8.43
C ALA A 24 38.66 -17.84 -7.45
N VAL A 25 39.07 -17.66 -6.18
CA VAL A 25 38.23 -17.00 -5.16
C VAL A 25 37.87 -15.59 -5.58
N PHE A 26 38.84 -14.79 -6.04
CA PHE A 26 38.57 -13.43 -6.52
C PHE A 26 37.60 -13.41 -7.70
N VAL A 27 37.72 -14.36 -8.64
CA VAL A 27 36.79 -14.50 -9.77
C VAL A 27 35.38 -14.83 -9.28
N VAL A 28 35.23 -15.77 -8.36
CA VAL A 28 33.92 -16.14 -7.79
C VAL A 28 33.29 -14.97 -7.05
N ILE A 29 34.05 -14.24 -6.24
CA ILE A 29 33.57 -13.04 -5.53
C ILE A 29 33.13 -11.98 -6.53
N PHE A 30 33.90 -11.74 -7.59
CA PHE A 30 33.54 -10.79 -8.63
C PHE A 30 32.21 -11.13 -9.31
N PHE A 31 32.00 -12.40 -9.69
CA PHE A 31 30.73 -12.84 -10.26
C PHE A 31 29.56 -12.72 -9.28
N ILE A 32 29.77 -13.04 -8.00
CA ILE A 32 28.75 -12.83 -6.96
C ILE A 32 28.38 -11.35 -6.88
N CYS A 33 29.36 -10.44 -6.84
CA CYS A 33 29.12 -9.00 -6.83
C CYS A 33 28.35 -8.53 -8.07
N LEU A 34 28.68 -9.04 -9.26
CA LEU A 34 27.96 -8.72 -10.50
C LEU A 34 26.50 -9.20 -10.45
N ILE A 35 26.26 -10.42 -9.99
CA ILE A 35 24.90 -10.98 -9.86
C ILE A 35 24.12 -10.18 -8.82
N SER A 36 24.72 -9.87 -7.67
CA SER A 36 24.09 -9.03 -6.65
C SER A 36 23.77 -7.65 -7.19
N PHE A 37 24.67 -7.01 -7.93
CA PHE A 37 24.39 -5.71 -8.56
C PHE A 37 23.30 -5.79 -9.62
N ALA A 38 23.22 -6.88 -10.38
CA ALA A 38 22.15 -7.09 -11.35
C ALA A 38 20.77 -7.33 -10.68
N VAL A 39 20.76 -8.02 -9.53
CA VAL A 39 19.52 -8.33 -8.79
C VAL A 39 19.05 -7.16 -7.93
N PHE A 40 19.98 -6.45 -7.29
CA PHE A 40 19.70 -5.33 -6.36
C PHE A 40 19.89 -3.94 -6.98
N GLY A 41 20.41 -3.82 -8.20
CA GLY A 41 20.52 -2.55 -8.89
C GLY A 41 19.15 -1.95 -9.24
N ASN A 42 19.11 -0.66 -9.57
CA ASN A 42 17.90 0.15 -9.83
C ASN A 42 16.94 -0.41 -10.92
N LYS A 43 17.31 -1.48 -11.64
CA LYS A 43 16.48 -2.18 -12.63
C LYS A 43 16.40 -3.70 -12.39
N GLY A 44 16.78 -4.16 -11.20
CA GLY A 44 16.76 -5.57 -10.83
C GLY A 44 15.33 -6.12 -10.72
N LEU A 45 15.23 -7.44 -10.61
CA LEU A 45 13.96 -8.18 -10.50
C LEU A 45 13.06 -7.65 -9.38
N LEU A 46 13.66 -7.20 -8.26
CA LEU A 46 12.93 -6.62 -7.12
C LEU A 46 12.20 -5.32 -7.49
N GLN A 47 12.83 -4.47 -8.30
CA GLN A 47 12.24 -3.22 -8.76
C GLN A 47 10.99 -3.49 -9.60
N ARG A 48 11.03 -4.51 -10.46
CA ARG A 48 9.92 -4.87 -11.33
C ARG A 48 8.72 -5.40 -10.55
N ILE A 49 8.95 -6.24 -9.54
CA ILE A 49 7.89 -6.73 -8.64
C ILE A 49 7.24 -5.56 -7.90
N LYS A 50 8.05 -4.62 -7.38
CA LYS A 50 7.54 -3.42 -6.69
C LYS A 50 6.71 -2.54 -7.62
N LEU A 51 7.18 -2.31 -8.85
CA LEU A 51 6.44 -1.51 -9.83
C LEU A 51 5.13 -2.18 -10.25
N GLU A 52 5.09 -3.49 -10.41
CA GLU A 52 3.85 -4.20 -10.72
C GLU A 52 2.85 -4.12 -9.57
N SER A 53 3.30 -4.22 -8.31
CA SER A 53 2.42 -4.01 -7.15
C SER A 53 1.89 -2.58 -7.07
N GLU A 54 2.75 -1.58 -7.30
CA GLU A 54 2.37 -0.17 -7.23
C GLU A 54 1.40 0.19 -8.36
N LYS A 55 1.61 -0.36 -9.55
CA LYS A 55 0.67 -0.24 -10.67
C LYS A 55 -0.70 -0.81 -10.32
N LYS A 56 -0.74 -2.02 -9.73
CA LYS A 56 -1.99 -2.67 -9.35
C LYS A 56 -2.74 -1.88 -8.27
N ASP A 57 -2.02 -1.32 -7.29
CA ASP A 57 -2.62 -0.48 -6.25
C ASP A 57 -3.18 0.81 -6.83
N LEU A 58 -2.48 1.45 -7.77
CA LEU A 58 -2.96 2.64 -8.48
C LEU A 58 -4.20 2.34 -9.33
N GLU A 59 -4.23 1.23 -10.05
CA GLU A 59 -5.40 0.79 -10.82
C GLU A 59 -6.61 0.53 -9.92
N THR A 60 -6.40 -0.10 -8.77
CA THR A 60 -7.46 -0.34 -7.78
C THR A 60 -8.00 0.96 -7.19
N GLN A 61 -7.11 1.92 -6.88
CA GLN A 61 -7.51 3.24 -6.42
C GLN A 61 -8.33 3.98 -7.47
N LEU A 62 -7.90 3.93 -8.73
CA LEU A 62 -8.61 4.55 -9.85
C LEU A 62 -10.02 3.98 -10.00
N GLU A 63 -10.17 2.65 -9.94
CA GLU A 63 -11.47 1.99 -10.04
C GLU A 63 -12.40 2.41 -8.90
N ASN A 64 -11.89 2.45 -7.66
CA ASN A 64 -12.65 2.90 -6.51
C ASN A 64 -13.11 4.36 -6.63
N GLU A 65 -12.24 5.26 -7.09
CA GLU A 65 -12.60 6.67 -7.30
C GLU A 65 -13.61 6.84 -8.45
N PHE A 66 -13.49 6.05 -9.52
CA PHE A 66 -14.51 6.02 -10.58
C PHE A 66 -15.87 5.58 -10.06
N LYS A 67 -15.88 4.54 -9.22
CA LYS A 67 -17.12 4.04 -8.60
C LYS A 67 -17.76 5.08 -7.70
N LYS A 68 -16.98 5.72 -6.82
CA LYS A 68 -17.45 6.83 -5.96
C LYS A 68 -18.00 7.99 -6.79
N THR A 69 -17.29 8.37 -7.85
CA THR A 69 -17.74 9.45 -8.74
C THR A 69 -19.09 9.13 -9.37
N LYS A 70 -19.28 7.89 -9.84
CA LYS A 70 -20.55 7.44 -10.39
C LYS A 70 -21.67 7.43 -9.35
N GLU A 71 -21.41 6.92 -8.15
CA GLU A 71 -22.36 6.91 -7.04
C GLU A 71 -22.79 8.34 -6.65
N LEU A 72 -21.84 9.26 -6.53
CA LEU A 72 -22.11 10.67 -6.23
C LEU A 72 -22.90 11.37 -7.35
N GLN A 73 -22.61 11.07 -8.62
CA GLN A 73 -23.39 11.60 -9.73
C GLN A 73 -24.84 11.12 -9.69
N THR A 74 -25.06 9.84 -9.42
CA THR A 74 -26.41 9.31 -9.23
C THR A 74 -27.11 9.98 -8.05
N GLU A 75 -26.43 10.18 -6.92
CA GLU A 75 -26.99 10.90 -5.76
C GLU A 75 -27.37 12.33 -6.13
N ILE A 76 -26.53 13.04 -6.89
CA ILE A 76 -26.83 14.39 -7.38
C ILE A 76 -28.06 14.40 -8.30
N GLU A 77 -28.19 13.43 -9.22
CA GLU A 77 -29.35 13.32 -10.11
C GLU A 77 -30.63 13.01 -9.32
N GLU A 78 -30.56 12.13 -8.33
CA GLU A 78 -31.68 11.82 -7.44
C GLU A 78 -32.12 13.02 -6.60
N LEU A 79 -31.16 13.82 -6.11
CA LEU A 79 -31.45 15.04 -5.37
C LEU A 79 -32.05 16.12 -6.27
N LYS A 80 -31.56 16.26 -7.51
CA LYS A 80 -32.09 17.24 -8.47
C LYS A 80 -33.47 16.88 -9.01
N SER A 81 -33.79 15.59 -9.12
CA SER A 81 -35.08 15.14 -9.66
C SER A 81 -36.23 15.24 -8.66
N SER A 82 -35.96 15.46 -7.37
CA SER A 82 -37.00 15.52 -6.33
C SER A 82 -36.70 16.60 -5.29
N ASP A 83 -37.48 17.68 -5.35
CA ASP A 83 -37.40 18.84 -4.43
C ASP A 83 -37.54 18.41 -2.95
N THR A 84 -38.36 17.38 -2.67
CA THR A 84 -38.56 16.83 -1.32
C THR A 84 -37.34 16.07 -0.80
N LYS A 85 -36.61 15.33 -1.65
CA LYS A 85 -35.35 14.68 -1.27
C LYS A 85 -34.27 15.73 -0.98
N LEU A 86 -34.18 16.76 -1.81
CA LEU A 86 -33.25 17.87 -1.63
C LEU A 86 -33.51 18.61 -0.31
N GLU A 87 -34.77 18.95 -0.02
CA GLU A 87 -35.16 19.61 1.21
C GLU A 87 -34.86 18.75 2.44
N LYS A 88 -35.10 17.43 2.36
CA LYS A 88 -34.75 16.49 3.44
C LYS A 88 -33.24 16.47 3.72
N VAL A 89 -32.40 16.36 2.71
CA VAL A 89 -30.93 16.38 2.89
C VAL A 89 -30.45 17.74 3.40
N ALA A 90 -30.99 18.84 2.91
CA ALA A 90 -30.66 20.19 3.38
C ALA A 90 -30.98 20.35 4.88
N ARG A 91 -32.16 19.89 5.33
CA ARG A 91 -32.58 19.96 6.73
C ARG A 91 -31.83 18.98 7.65
N GLU A 92 -31.68 17.72 7.23
CA GLU A 92 -31.11 16.66 8.09
C GLU A 92 -29.57 16.66 8.11
N LYS A 93 -28.93 16.77 6.94
CA LYS A 93 -27.47 16.67 6.81
C LYS A 93 -26.77 18.00 7.05
N TYR A 94 -27.38 19.10 6.63
CA TYR A 94 -26.78 20.43 6.67
C TYR A 94 -27.47 21.41 7.63
N GLY A 95 -28.62 21.04 8.22
CA GLY A 95 -29.34 21.90 9.16
C GLY A 95 -29.88 23.21 8.55
N MET A 96 -30.04 23.26 7.22
CA MET A 96 -30.53 24.44 6.51
C MET A 96 -32.03 24.64 6.72
N THR A 97 -32.45 25.90 6.79
CA THR A 97 -33.86 26.33 6.92
C THR A 97 -34.19 27.43 5.93
N LYS A 98 -35.46 27.56 5.54
CA LYS A 98 -35.91 28.65 4.66
C LYS A 98 -35.93 29.98 5.43
N ASP A 99 -35.84 31.08 4.70
CA ASP A 99 -35.94 32.42 5.27
C ASP A 99 -37.27 32.57 6.04
N GLY A 100 -37.17 32.90 7.33
CA GLY A 100 -38.32 33.05 8.24
C GLY A 100 -38.63 31.83 9.13
N GLU A 101 -37.98 30.69 8.96
CA GLU A 101 -38.11 29.52 9.84
C GLU A 101 -37.19 29.64 11.09
N LYS A 102 -37.64 29.18 12.26
CA LYS A 102 -36.85 29.18 13.52
C LYS A 102 -36.46 27.76 13.93
N ILE A 103 -35.16 27.53 14.17
CA ILE A 103 -34.64 26.25 14.66
C ILE A 103 -34.75 26.21 16.19
N TYR A 104 -35.40 25.16 16.72
CA TYR A 104 -35.43 24.87 18.15
C TYR A 104 -34.53 23.67 18.46
N LYS A 105 -33.41 23.90 19.15
CA LYS A 105 -32.59 22.81 19.70
C LYS A 105 -33.10 22.47 21.10
N ILE A 106 -33.65 21.29 21.27
CA ILE A 106 -34.08 20.79 22.58
C ILE A 106 -32.86 20.19 23.27
N ILE A 107 -32.38 20.84 24.32
CA ILE A 107 -31.33 20.30 25.20
C ILE A 107 -32.06 19.64 26.36
N ILE A 108 -32.03 18.30 26.41
CA ILE A 108 -32.66 17.54 27.49
C ILE A 108 -31.61 17.35 28.59
N ASP A 109 -31.63 18.20 29.61
CA ASP A 109 -30.82 17.96 30.81
C ASP A 109 -31.45 16.78 31.57
N THR A 110 -30.77 15.63 31.53
CA THR A 110 -31.24 14.39 32.16
C THR A 110 -30.93 14.39 33.68
N THR A 111 -30.70 15.56 34.29
CA THR A 111 -30.43 15.64 35.72
C THR A 111 -31.71 15.98 36.48
N LYS A 112 -32.50 14.95 36.80
CA LYS A 112 -33.46 14.99 37.90
C LYS A 112 -33.64 13.62 38.52
#